data_AF-A0A9X0QXN8-F1
#
_entry.id   AF-A0A9X0QXN8-F1
#
_cell.length_a   1.000
_cell.length_b   1.000
_cell.length_c   1.000
_cell.angle_alpha   90.00
_cell.angle_beta   90.00
_cell.angle_gamma   90.00
#
_symmetry.space_group_name_H-M   'P 1'
#
loop_
_entity.id
_entity.type
_entity.pdbx_description
1 polymer ?
#
loop_
_entity_poly.entity_id
_entity_poly.type
_entity_poly.pdbx_seq_one_letter_code
_entity_poly.pdbx_strand_id
1 'polypeptide(L)' 'MAAKPKPEIMMRPILLALVPALLIGLAGCEREGPAERAGRSLDRAGQNVRDAVDPPRGPVERLGRSVDRAVN' A
#
# COMPACT_ATOMS: atom_id res chain seq x y z
N MET A 1 29.64 -35.00 -18.75
CA MET A 1 28.27 -35.52 -18.52
C MET A 1 27.43 -34.42 -17.88
N ALA A 2 26.54 -33.77 -18.64
CA ALA A 2 25.59 -32.81 -18.09
C ALA A 2 24.27 -33.54 -17.84
N ALA A 3 23.95 -33.81 -16.57
CA ALA A 3 22.65 -34.38 -16.20
C ALA A 3 21.58 -33.29 -16.43
N LYS A 4 20.71 -33.49 -17.43
CA LYS A 4 19.51 -32.65 -17.62
C LYS A 4 18.55 -32.92 -16.45
N PRO A 5 18.12 -31.90 -15.68
CA PRO A 5 17.19 -32.12 -14.57
C PRO A 5 15.84 -32.61 -15.11
N LYS A 6 15.32 -33.70 -14.53
CA LYS A 6 14.00 -34.27 -14.85
C LYS A 6 12.90 -33.26 -14.47
N PRO A 7 11.85 -33.07 -15.30
CA PRO A 7 10.80 -32.06 -15.06
C PRO A 7 10.09 -32.25 -13.71
N GLU A 8 9.98 -33.50 -13.26
CA GLU A 8 9.46 -33.91 -11.95
C GLU A 8 10.23 -33.29 -10.76
N ILE A 9 11.55 -33.14 -10.89
CA ILE A 9 12.43 -32.58 -9.85
C ILE A 9 12.39 -31.05 -9.88
N MET A 10 12.06 -30.45 -11.03
CA MET A 10 11.97 -29.00 -11.20
C MET A 10 10.59 -28.44 -10.82
N MET A 11 9.51 -29.22 -10.99
CA MET A 11 8.14 -28.82 -10.64
C MET A 11 7.88 -28.83 -9.12
N ARG A 12 8.50 -29.79 -8.39
CA ARG A 12 8.39 -29.94 -6.93
C ARG A 12 8.82 -28.72 -6.11
N PRO A 13 10.00 -28.09 -6.34
CA PRO A 13 10.41 -26.91 -5.56
C PRO A 13 9.57 -25.68 -5.90
N ILE A 14 9.09 -25.54 -7.13
CA ILE A 14 8.21 -24.43 -7.53
C ILE A 14 6.89 -24.52 -6.77
N LEU A 15 6.28 -25.71 -6.73
CA LEU A 15 5.05 -25.93 -5.98
C LEU A 15 5.26 -25.71 -4.47
N LEU A 16 6.42 -26.13 -3.93
CA LEU A 16 6.78 -25.92 -2.53
C LEU A 16 6.98 -24.44 -2.17
N ALA A 17 7.44 -23.62 -3.11
CA ALA A 17 7.65 -22.18 -2.91
C ALA A 17 6.38 -21.35 -3.19
N LEU A 18 5.51 -21.80 -4.10
CA LEU A 18 4.32 -21.06 -4.52
C LEU A 18 3.24 -21.02 -3.42
N VAL A 19 3.03 -22.13 -2.71
CA VAL A 19 2.02 -22.23 -1.64
C VAL A 19 2.27 -21.24 -0.50
N PRO A 20 3.47 -21.14 0.11
CA PRO A 20 3.73 -20.17 1.17
C PRO A 20 3.72 -18.72 0.65
N ALA A 21 4.18 -18.46 -0.58
CA ALA A 21 4.13 -17.13 -1.18
C ALA A 21 2.68 -16.63 -1.33
N LEU A 22 1.76 -17.50 -1.70
CA LEU A 22 0.33 -17.16 -1.81
C LEU A 22 -0.27 -16.85 -0.43
N LEU A 23 0.04 -17.66 0.59
CA LEU A 23 -0.46 -17.43 1.96
C LEU A 23 0.04 -16.10 2.56
N ILE A 24 1.30 -15.73 2.30
CA ILE A 24 1.87 -14.44 2.74
C ILE A 24 1.20 -13.27 1.99
N GLY A 25 0.92 -13.44 0.69
CA GLY A 25 0.20 -12.46 -0.10
C GLY A 25 -1.22 -12.18 0.44
N LEU A 26 -1.97 -13.23 0.78
CA LEU A 26 -3.31 -13.07 1.36
C LEU A 26 -3.29 -12.43 2.76
N ALA A 27 -2.30 -12.76 3.60
CA ALA A 27 -2.15 -12.13 4.92
C ALA A 27 -1.82 -10.63 4.83
N GLY A 28 -1.22 -10.19 3.73
CA GLY A 28 -0.93 -8.78 3.45
C GLY A 28 -2.14 -7.96 2.98
N CYS A 29 -3.23 -8.59 2.52
CA CYS A 29 -4.40 -7.86 2.00
C CYS A 29 -5.30 -7.27 3.09
N GLU A 30 -5.29 -7.82 4.30
CA GLU A 30 -6.22 -7.42 5.38
C GLU A 30 -5.73 -6.21 6.20
N ARG A 31 -4.45 -5.85 6.11
CA ARG A 31 -3.88 -4.76 6.92
C ARG A 31 -3.34 -3.66 6.02
N GLU A 32 -3.62 -2.40 6.39
CA GLU A 32 -3.02 -1.22 5.77
C GLU A 32 -1.51 -1.44 5.57
N GLY A 33 -1.14 -1.58 4.30
CA GLY A 33 0.21 -1.93 3.90
C GLY A 33 1.21 -0.83 4.26
N PRO A 34 2.51 -1.14 4.33
CA PRO A 34 3.54 -0.14 4.59
C PRO A 34 3.50 1.01 3.56
N ALA A 35 3.18 0.69 2.30
CA ALA A 35 2.99 1.69 1.25
C ALA A 35 1.79 2.62 1.52
N GLU A 36 0.66 2.07 1.97
CA GLU A 36 -0.56 2.84 2.30
C GLU A 36 -0.31 3.80 3.47
N ARG A 37 0.38 3.32 4.51
CA ARG A 37 0.76 4.15 5.68
C ARG A 37 1.73 5.26 5.30
N ALA A 38 2.70 4.96 4.43
CA ALA A 38 3.63 5.96 3.92
C ALA A 38 2.88 7.01 3.08
N GLY A 39 1.98 6.57 2.18
CA GLY A 39 1.10 7.45 1.40
C GLY A 39 0.30 8.39 2.29
N ARG A 40 -0.44 7.86 3.28
CA ARG A 40 -1.20 8.69 4.25
C ARG A 40 -0.33 9.70 5.00
N SER A 41 0.89 9.31 5.36
CA SER A 41 1.80 10.19 6.10
C SER A 41 2.28 11.36 5.22
N LEU A 42 2.63 11.06 3.96
CA LEU A 42 3.02 12.06 2.97
C LEU A 42 1.86 13.00 2.63
N ASP A 43 0.65 12.46 2.50
CA ASP A 43 -0.54 13.24 2.19
C ASP A 43 -0.86 14.25 3.31
N ARG A 44 -0.82 13.79 4.57
CA ARG A 44 -0.97 14.66 5.75
C ARG A 44 0.11 15.75 5.81
N ALA A 45 1.36 15.39 5.53
CA ALA A 45 2.45 16.36 5.50
C ALA A 45 2.23 17.42 4.41
N GLY A 46 1.83 17.00 3.21
CA GLY A 46 1.47 17.90 2.11
C GLY A 46 0.31 18.84 2.46
N GLN A 47 -0.73 18.32 3.10
CA GLN A 47 -1.86 19.14 3.58
C GLN A 47 -1.43 20.16 4.64
N ASN A 48 -0.59 19.78 5.61
CA ASN A 48 -0.10 20.71 6.63
C ASN A 48 0.72 21.84 6.02
N VAL A 49 1.58 21.54 5.03
CA VAL A 49 2.36 22.56 4.31
C VAL A 49 1.43 23.48 3.54
N ARG A 50 0.44 22.94 2.82
CA ARG A 50 -0.57 23.74 2.11
C ARG A 50 -1.35 24.64 3.04
N ASP A 51 -1.77 24.13 4.19
CA ASP A 51 -2.52 24.90 5.19
C ASP A 51 -1.67 26.00 5.85
N ALA A 52 -0.34 25.82 5.91
CA ALA A 52 0.59 26.83 6.39
C ALA A 52 0.86 27.93 5.35
N VAL A 53 0.92 27.57 4.06
CA VAL A 53 1.18 28.50 2.95
C VAL A 53 -0.10 29.22 2.50
N ASP A 54 -1.23 28.52 2.49
CA ASP A 54 -2.57 29.01 2.17
C ASP A 54 -3.57 28.63 3.28
N PRO A 55 -3.55 29.39 4.39
CA PRO A 55 -4.48 29.16 5.48
C PRO A 55 -5.92 29.43 5.03
N PRO A 56 -6.90 28.63 5.50
CA PRO A 56 -8.28 28.81 5.12
C PRO A 56 -8.77 30.16 5.62
N ARG A 57 -9.23 31.00 4.70
CA ARG A 57 -9.58 32.40 4.95
C ARG A 57 -10.92 32.59 5.64
N GLY A 58 -11.75 31.55 5.74
CA GLY A 58 -13.06 31.62 6.38
C GLY A 58 -13.61 30.26 6.84
N PRO A 59 -14.68 30.27 7.66
CA PRO A 59 -15.32 29.07 8.18
C PRO A 59 -15.93 28.17 7.09
N VAL A 60 -16.37 28.75 5.96
CA VAL A 60 -16.87 28.00 4.80
C VAL A 60 -15.76 27.18 4.15
N GLU A 61 -14.58 27.77 3.89
CA GLU A 61 -13.43 27.05 3.35
C GLU A 61 -12.96 25.92 4.28
N ARG A 62 -12.97 26.16 5.60
CA ARG A 62 -12.60 25.14 6.60
C ARG A 62 -13.56 23.96 6.56
N LEU A 63 -14.86 24.25 6.50
CA LEU A 63 -15.90 23.24 6.42
C LEU A 63 -15.78 22.44 5.10
N GLY A 64 -15.62 23.14 3.98
CA GLY A 64 -15.38 22.52 2.67
C GLY A 64 -14.20 21.55 2.71
N ARG A 65 -13.05 22.00 3.24
CA ARG A 65 -11.86 21.14 3.41
C ARG A 65 -12.11 19.93 4.31
N SER A 66 -12.91 20.08 5.37
CA SER A 66 -13.26 18.93 6.23
C SER A 66 -14.22 17.95 5.57
N VAL A 67 -15.16 18.45 4.77
CA VAL A 67 -16.08 17.61 4.00
C VAL A 67 -15.30 16.83 2.95
N ASP A 68 -14.44 17.50 2.17
CA ASP A 68 -13.57 16.88 1.16
C ASP A 68 -12.73 15.73 1.75
N ARG A 69 -12.13 15.92 2.94
CA ARG A 69 -11.38 14.87 3.65
C ARG A 69 -12.24 13.70 4.15
N ALA A 70 -13.54 13.91 4.33
CA ALA A 70 -14.44 12.86 4.79
C ALA A 70 -14.99 12.04 3.61
N VAL A 71 -15.03 12.60 2.40
CA VAL A 71 -15.49 11.90 1.19
C VAL A 71 -14.37 11.23 0.39
N ASN A 72 -13.11 11.62 0.59
CA ASN A 72 -11.93 11.01 -0.03
C ASN A 72 -11.13 10.16 0.97
#